data_AF-A0A833GA42-F1
#
_entry.id   AF-A0A833GA42-F1
#
_cell.length_a   1.000
_cell.length_b   1.000
_cell.length_c   1.000
_cell.angle_alpha   90.00
_cell.angle_beta   90.00
_cell.angle_gamma   90.00
#
_symmetry.space_group_name_H-M   'P 1'
#
loop_
_entity.id
_entity.type
_entity.pdbx_description
1 polymer ?
#
loop_
_entity_poly.entity_id
_entity_poly.type
_entity_poly.pdbx_seq_one_letter_code
_entity_poly.pdbx_strand_id
1 'polypeptide(L)'
;MLTAQGGTHLAIWVVPLVRETKDGTLWEKGAADIQRRAAQRFGPPPANPFEASRQLEIVGREALRELGVLAVARAWLNGAAVNLGSPAVVLSPPVASLPRTGFYGTPGASFLEKVFNFLFRSDNARYAQWLLAGIIGVVAMRLIQLIGLWTALRAGADRIGLALLAVWVCYILAVNGPVGSPKYRLPIEPPLMVLAGAGWHGLRTIRRPPGA
;
A
#
# COMPACT_ATOMS: atom_id res chain seq x y z
N MET A 1 -2.45 1.03 19.40
CA MET A 1 -1.77 0.03 18.55
C MET A 1 -2.17 0.38 17.12
N LEU A 2 -1.22 0.70 16.21
CA LEU A 2 -1.57 1.18 14.85
C LEU A 2 -1.71 0.06 13.81
N THR A 3 -1.37 -1.19 14.14
CA THR A 3 -1.63 -2.38 13.30
C THR A 3 -2.08 -3.55 14.18
N ALA A 4 -3.01 -4.37 13.70
CA ALA A 4 -3.57 -5.51 14.45
C ALA A 4 -2.72 -6.80 14.35
N GLN A 5 -1.60 -6.78 13.61
CA GLN A 5 -0.92 -7.99 13.12
C GLN A 5 0.27 -8.50 13.97
N GLY A 6 0.27 -8.24 15.28
CA GLY A 6 1.27 -8.79 16.22
C GLY A 6 2.70 -8.24 16.04
N GLY A 7 3.63 -8.75 16.86
CA GLY A 7 5.00 -8.24 16.93
C GLY A 7 5.83 -8.50 15.69
N THR A 8 5.64 -9.64 15.01
CA THR A 8 6.34 -9.95 13.76
C THR A 8 6.03 -8.95 12.66
N HIS A 9 4.76 -8.57 12.48
CA HIS A 9 4.42 -7.54 11.48
C HIS A 9 5.04 -6.19 11.83
N LEU A 10 4.97 -5.78 13.09
CA LEU A 10 5.56 -4.52 13.54
C LEU A 10 7.07 -4.50 13.28
N ALA A 11 7.77 -5.53 13.74
CA ALA A 11 9.22 -5.61 13.77
C ALA A 11 9.84 -5.86 12.39
N ILE A 12 9.18 -6.67 11.55
CA ILE A 12 9.75 -7.15 10.27
C ILE A 12 9.20 -6.39 9.07
N TRP A 13 7.99 -5.83 9.15
CA TRP A 13 7.39 -5.08 8.05
C TRP A 13 7.34 -3.59 8.32
N VAL A 14 6.69 -3.17 9.40
CA VAL A 14 6.47 -1.73 9.66
C VAL A 14 7.78 -1.00 9.91
N VAL A 15 8.58 -1.45 10.88
CA VAL A 15 9.81 -0.77 11.27
C VAL A 15 10.79 -0.65 10.10
N PRO A 16 11.09 -1.72 9.33
CA PRO A 16 12.01 -1.61 8.20
C PRO A 16 11.51 -0.67 7.10
N LEU A 17 10.21 -0.63 6.81
CA LEU A 17 9.66 0.30 5.81
C LEU A 17 9.66 1.76 6.27
N VAL A 18 9.45 1.99 7.56
CA VAL A 18 9.59 3.33 8.16
C VAL A 18 11.06 3.77 8.10
N ARG A 19 11.99 2.86 8.39
CA ARG A 19 13.42 3.13 8.30
C ARG A 19 13.84 3.43 6.87
N GLU A 20 13.45 2.60 5.92
CA GLU A 20 13.69 2.82 4.49
C GLU A 20 13.18 4.19 4.02
N THR A 21 11.99 4.59 4.49
CA THR A 21 11.44 5.92 4.19
C THR A 21 12.24 7.06 4.83
N LYS A 22 12.88 6.82 5.98
CA LYS A 22 13.65 7.83 6.71
C LYS A 22 15.05 8.03 6.11
N ASP A 23 15.76 6.94 5.81
CA ASP A 23 17.20 6.97 5.52
C ASP A 23 17.63 6.13 4.30
N GLY A 24 16.68 5.51 3.58
CA GLY A 24 16.97 4.69 2.40
C GLY A 24 17.55 3.30 2.71
N THR A 25 17.62 2.89 3.98
CA THR A 25 18.04 1.54 4.34
C THR A 25 17.08 0.52 3.72
N LEU A 26 17.60 -0.36 2.85
CA LEU A 26 16.80 -1.42 2.24
C LEU A 26 16.03 -2.23 3.28
N TRP A 27 14.79 -2.58 2.95
CA TRP A 27 13.90 -3.37 3.82
C TRP A 27 14.60 -4.61 4.42
N GLU A 28 15.33 -5.38 3.62
CA GLU A 28 16.03 -6.61 4.06
C GLU A 28 17.06 -6.33 5.16
N LYS A 29 17.84 -5.24 5.00
CA LYS A 29 18.83 -4.82 5.98
C LYS A 29 18.15 -4.37 7.27
N GLY A 30 17.04 -3.65 7.17
CA GLY A 30 16.24 -3.21 8.31
C GLY A 30 15.62 -4.39 9.07
N ALA A 31 15.04 -5.36 8.35
CA ALA A 31 14.46 -6.56 8.95
C ALA A 31 15.51 -7.41 9.66
N ALA A 32 16.66 -7.63 9.03
CA ALA A 32 17.78 -8.35 9.64
C ALA A 32 18.33 -7.63 10.88
N ASP A 33 18.37 -6.28 10.87
CA ASP A 33 18.79 -5.51 12.04
C ASP A 33 17.88 -5.72 13.24
N ILE A 34 16.56 -5.71 13.03
CA ILE A 34 15.59 -5.93 14.11
C ILE A 34 15.68 -7.35 14.66
N GLN A 35 15.86 -8.35 13.80
CA GLN A 35 16.09 -9.73 14.24
C GLN A 35 17.37 -9.87 15.06
N ARG A 36 18.47 -9.23 14.64
CA ARG A 36 19.73 -9.21 15.42
C ARG A 36 19.54 -8.55 16.78
N ARG A 37 18.85 -7.40 16.86
CA ARG A 37 18.56 -6.73 18.14
C ARG A 37 17.74 -7.62 19.07
N ALA A 38 16.73 -8.32 18.54
CA ALA A 38 15.94 -9.27 19.32
C ALA A 38 16.80 -10.43 19.84
N ALA A 39 17.66 -11.01 18.98
CA ALA A 39 18.55 -12.09 19.36
C ALA A 39 19.60 -11.68 20.41
N GLN A 40 20.14 -10.47 20.30
CA GLN A 40 21.10 -9.93 21.28
C GLN A 40 20.46 -9.69 22.65
N ARG A 41 19.18 -9.29 22.69
CA ARG A 41 18.48 -8.96 23.93
C ARG A 41 17.87 -10.17 24.63
N PHE A 42 17.29 -11.08 23.86
CA PHE A 42 16.50 -12.20 24.40
C PHE A 42 17.11 -13.58 24.12
N GLY A 43 18.22 -13.65 23.39
CA GLY A 43 18.80 -14.91 22.94
C GLY A 43 18.06 -15.50 21.74
N PRO A 44 18.23 -16.81 21.47
CA PRO A 44 17.56 -17.46 20.35
C PRO A 44 16.02 -17.41 20.49
N PRO A 45 15.26 -17.36 19.38
CA PRO A 45 13.80 -17.29 19.44
C PRO A 45 13.21 -18.46 20.25
N PRO A 46 12.27 -18.19 21.17
CA PRO A 46 11.63 -19.25 21.95
C PRO A 46 10.76 -20.13 21.05
N ALA A 47 10.59 -21.40 21.45
CA ALA A 47 9.70 -22.32 20.73
C ALA A 47 8.23 -21.84 20.73
N ASN A 48 7.84 -21.04 21.72
CA ASN A 48 6.50 -20.46 21.80
C ASN A 48 6.37 -19.27 20.83
N PRO A 49 5.50 -19.34 19.81
CA PRO A 49 5.34 -18.29 18.81
C PRO A 49 4.76 -16.98 19.38
N PHE A 50 3.95 -17.04 20.43
CA PHE A 50 3.41 -15.83 21.07
C PHE A 50 4.46 -15.07 21.85
N GLU A 51 5.38 -15.80 22.47
CA GLU A 51 6.50 -15.22 23.19
C GLU A 51 7.51 -14.61 22.24
N ALA A 52 7.83 -15.31 21.14
CA ALA A 52 8.66 -14.77 20.06
C ALA A 52 8.05 -13.48 19.48
N SER A 53 6.74 -13.46 19.25
CA SER A 53 6.01 -12.27 18.79
C SER A 53 6.11 -11.13 19.81
N ARG A 54 5.94 -11.39 21.10
CA ARG A 54 6.07 -10.39 22.17
C ARG A 54 7.47 -9.78 22.22
N GLN A 55 8.52 -10.61 22.11
CA GLN A 55 9.91 -10.14 22.09
C GLN A 55 10.18 -9.21 20.90
N LEU A 56 9.71 -9.60 19.71
CA LEU A 56 9.78 -8.76 18.51
C LEU A 56 8.98 -7.46 18.65
N GLU A 57 7.81 -7.51 19.30
CA GLU A 57 7.00 -6.32 19.54
C GLU A 57 7.74 -5.30 20.39
N ILE A 58 8.43 -5.73 21.46
CA ILE A 58 9.21 -4.85 22.33
C ILE A 58 10.28 -4.11 21.52
N VAL A 59 11.13 -4.86 20.81
CA VAL A 59 12.22 -4.29 19.99
C VAL A 59 11.66 -3.42 18.86
N GLY A 60 10.58 -3.86 18.22
CA GLY A 60 9.94 -3.11 17.15
C GLY A 60 9.35 -1.78 17.62
N ARG A 61 8.73 -1.73 18.81
CA ARG A 61 8.19 -0.48 19.38
C ARG A 61 9.29 0.52 19.73
N GLU A 62 10.38 0.04 20.30
CA GLU A 62 11.55 0.87 20.63
C GLU A 62 12.14 1.46 19.35
N ALA A 63 12.43 0.61 18.35
CA ALA A 63 12.94 1.05 17.06
C ALA A 63 12.00 2.02 16.34
N LEU A 64 10.67 1.81 16.40
CA LEU A 64 9.71 2.73 15.79
C LEU A 64 9.74 4.12 16.46
N ARG A 65 9.92 4.17 17.80
CA ARG A 65 10.06 5.43 18.54
C ARG A 65 11.35 6.16 18.17
N GLU A 66 12.46 5.44 18.00
CA GLU A 66 13.75 5.98 17.51
C GLU A 66 13.63 6.61 16.11
N LEU A 67 12.78 6.04 15.25
CA LEU A 67 12.58 6.54 13.89
C LEU A 67 11.82 7.87 13.85
N GLY A 68 10.90 8.08 14.79
CA GLY A 68 10.16 9.32 14.99
C GLY A 68 8.86 9.41 14.17
N VAL A 69 7.90 10.22 14.68
CA VAL A 69 6.52 10.29 14.17
C VAL A 69 6.43 10.72 12.72
N LEU A 70 7.28 11.65 12.28
CA LEU A 70 7.27 12.15 10.90
C LEU A 70 7.66 11.06 9.89
N ALA A 71 8.64 10.23 10.22
CA ALA A 71 9.03 9.10 9.37
C ALA A 71 7.90 8.08 9.25
N VAL A 72 7.21 7.79 10.37
CA VAL A 72 6.03 6.93 10.40
C VAL A 72 4.93 7.48 9.50
N ALA A 73 4.57 8.75 9.65
CA ALA A 73 3.53 9.37 8.83
C ALA A 73 3.85 9.32 7.33
N ARG A 74 5.09 9.65 6.94
CA ARG A 74 5.55 9.56 5.55
C ARG A 74 5.48 8.13 5.01
N ALA A 75 5.89 7.14 5.81
CA ALA A 75 5.84 5.75 5.40
C ALA A 75 4.39 5.27 5.19
N TRP A 76 3.46 5.69 6.05
CA TRP A 76 2.02 5.42 5.87
C TRP A 76 1.48 6.04 4.58
N LEU A 77 1.86 7.28 4.25
CA LEU A 77 1.48 7.92 2.99
C LEU A 77 2.02 7.17 1.77
N ASN A 78 3.28 6.73 1.82
CA ASN A 78 3.88 5.90 0.76
C ASN A 78 3.13 4.58 0.59
N GLY A 79 2.84 3.87 1.69
CA GLY A 79 2.06 2.63 1.68
C GLY A 79 0.66 2.84 1.12
N ALA A 80 -0.01 3.94 1.49
CA ALA A 80 -1.31 4.30 0.95
C ALA A 80 -1.28 4.55 -0.56
N ALA A 81 -0.28 5.30 -1.05
CA ALA A 81 -0.08 5.54 -2.47
C ALA A 81 0.14 4.23 -3.25
N VAL A 82 0.99 3.34 -2.72
CA VAL A 82 1.22 2.02 -3.33
C VAL A 82 -0.06 1.20 -3.34
N ASN A 83 -0.84 1.16 -2.26
CA ASN A 83 -2.08 0.40 -2.19
C ASN A 83 -3.15 0.94 -3.17
N LEU A 84 -3.22 2.25 -3.37
CA LEU A 84 -4.16 2.87 -4.32
C LEU A 84 -3.75 2.69 -5.79
N GLY A 85 -2.44 2.67 -6.06
CA GLY A 85 -1.88 2.64 -7.42
C GLY A 85 -1.44 1.27 -7.93
N SER A 86 -1.21 0.28 -7.05
CA SER A 86 -0.73 -1.04 -7.43
C SER A 86 -1.79 -1.82 -8.21
N PRO A 87 -1.50 -2.31 -9.43
CA PRO A 87 -2.49 -3.02 -10.23
C PRO A 87 -2.67 -4.48 -9.79
N ALA A 88 -3.90 -4.99 -9.79
CA ALA A 88 -4.18 -6.38 -9.42
C ALA A 88 -3.57 -7.40 -10.40
N VAL A 89 -3.31 -7.02 -11.65
CA VAL A 89 -2.77 -7.92 -12.69
C VAL A 89 -1.43 -8.56 -12.29
N VAL A 90 -0.61 -7.87 -11.49
CA VAL A 90 0.69 -8.42 -11.06
C VAL A 90 0.58 -9.56 -10.03
N LEU A 91 -0.62 -9.79 -9.49
CA LEU A 91 -0.92 -10.94 -8.62
C LEU A 91 -1.47 -12.14 -9.40
N SER A 92 -1.79 -11.98 -10.68
CA SER A 92 -2.26 -13.11 -11.49
C SER A 92 -1.12 -14.13 -11.63
N PRO A 93 -1.40 -15.45 -11.55
CA PRO A 93 -0.35 -16.46 -11.61
C PRO A 93 0.61 -16.34 -12.81
N PRO A 94 0.14 -16.02 -14.04
CA PRO A 94 1.02 -15.86 -15.21
C PRO A 94 2.01 -14.69 -15.08
N VAL A 95 1.68 -13.64 -14.33
CA VAL A 95 2.53 -12.45 -14.13
C VAL A 95 3.34 -12.58 -12.84
N ALA A 96 2.76 -13.16 -11.80
CA ALA A 96 3.42 -13.35 -10.50
C ALA A 96 4.60 -14.33 -10.57
N SER A 97 4.55 -15.32 -11.46
CA SER A 97 5.61 -16.31 -11.65
C SER A 97 6.82 -15.82 -12.44
N LEU A 98 6.74 -14.64 -13.09
CA LEU A 98 7.86 -14.08 -13.84
C LEU A 98 9.01 -13.70 -12.90
N PRO A 99 10.26 -14.08 -13.21
CA PRO A 99 11.43 -13.74 -12.40
C PRO A 99 11.62 -12.23 -12.41
N ARG A 100 11.75 -11.62 -11.22
CA ARG A 100 11.91 -10.18 -11.03
C ARG A 100 12.47 -9.86 -9.65
N THR A 101 13.14 -8.72 -9.54
CA THR A 101 13.30 -8.04 -8.25
C THR A 101 11.94 -7.49 -7.79
N GLY A 102 11.50 -7.87 -6.58
CA GLY A 102 10.27 -7.34 -5.99
C GLY A 102 10.42 -5.88 -5.55
N PHE A 103 9.31 -5.15 -5.44
CA PHE A 103 9.31 -3.72 -5.08
C PHE A 103 10.14 -3.42 -3.82
N TYR A 104 10.01 -4.23 -2.77
CA TYR A 104 10.74 -4.00 -1.52
C TYR A 104 12.26 -4.21 -1.65
N GLY A 105 12.71 -5.06 -2.57
CA GLY A 105 14.12 -5.28 -2.87
C GLY A 105 14.71 -4.28 -3.86
N THR A 106 13.89 -3.45 -4.51
CA THR A 106 14.35 -2.45 -5.48
C THR A 106 15.10 -1.31 -4.78
N PRO A 107 16.35 -1.00 -5.17
CA PRO A 107 17.09 0.14 -4.63
C PRO A 107 16.55 1.50 -5.07
N GLY A 108 16.75 2.52 -4.23
CA GLY A 108 16.53 3.92 -4.55
C GLY A 108 16.84 4.81 -3.35
N ALA A 109 17.44 5.99 -3.58
CA ALA A 109 17.76 6.95 -2.51
C ALA A 109 16.51 7.70 -2.01
N SER A 110 15.40 7.63 -2.77
CA SER A 110 14.09 8.16 -2.39
C SER A 110 12.96 7.24 -2.82
N PHE A 111 11.76 7.45 -2.26
CA PHE A 111 10.55 6.70 -2.67
C PHE A 111 10.25 6.85 -4.17
N LEU A 112 10.36 8.07 -4.73
CA LEU A 112 10.11 8.32 -6.15
C LEU A 112 11.14 7.63 -7.04
N GLU A 113 12.41 7.67 -6.65
CA GLU A 113 13.46 6.96 -7.38
C GLU A 113 13.26 5.45 -7.33
N LYS A 114 12.86 4.90 -6.18
CA LYS A 114 12.53 3.48 -6.03
C LYS A 114 11.36 3.08 -6.94
N VAL A 115 10.30 3.88 -6.99
CA VAL A 115 9.17 3.68 -7.92
C VAL A 115 9.66 3.72 -9.36
N PHE A 116 10.46 4.71 -9.74
CA PHE A 116 11.02 4.82 -11.08
C PHE A 116 11.87 3.59 -11.46
N ASN A 117 12.79 3.19 -10.59
CA ASN A 117 13.64 2.03 -10.79
C ASN A 117 12.80 0.75 -10.91
N PHE A 118 11.77 0.58 -10.09
CA PHE A 118 10.91 -0.59 -10.15
C PHE A 118 10.11 -0.68 -11.46
N LEU A 119 9.64 0.47 -11.96
CA LEU A 119 8.82 0.52 -13.18
C LEU A 119 9.65 0.41 -14.46
N PHE A 120 10.81 1.05 -14.50
CA PHE A 120 11.57 1.25 -15.74
C PHE A 120 12.93 0.56 -15.77
N ARG A 121 13.42 0.04 -14.63
CA ARG A 121 14.68 -0.72 -14.52
C ARG A 121 14.45 -2.12 -13.96
N SER A 122 13.28 -2.71 -14.21
CA SER A 122 12.98 -4.10 -13.86
C SER A 122 13.85 -5.07 -14.64
N ASP A 123 14.35 -6.11 -13.98
CA ASP A 123 15.16 -7.18 -14.58
C ASP A 123 14.41 -7.99 -15.65
N ASN A 124 13.09 -7.82 -15.72
CA ASN A 124 12.22 -8.52 -16.65
C ASN A 124 11.28 -7.56 -17.39
N ALA A 125 11.50 -7.41 -18.69
CA ALA A 125 10.74 -6.53 -19.55
C ALA A 125 9.26 -6.94 -19.67
N ARG A 126 8.95 -8.25 -19.71
CA ARG A 126 7.56 -8.73 -19.79
C ARG A 126 6.78 -8.39 -18.53
N TYR A 127 7.42 -8.56 -17.37
CA TYR A 127 6.81 -8.15 -16.10
C TYR A 127 6.55 -6.64 -16.06
N ALA A 128 7.53 -5.84 -16.49
CA ALA A 128 7.40 -4.38 -16.55
C ALA A 128 6.24 -3.94 -17.47
N GLN A 129 6.08 -4.58 -18.64
CA GLN A 129 4.97 -4.31 -19.56
C GLN A 129 3.60 -4.56 -18.90
N TRP A 130 3.42 -5.71 -18.25
CA TRP A 130 2.17 -6.02 -17.53
C TRP A 130 1.92 -5.07 -16.36
N LEU A 131 2.96 -4.71 -15.62
CA LEU A 131 2.89 -3.75 -14.53
C LEU A 131 2.46 -2.36 -15.04
N LEU A 132 3.09 -1.85 -16.11
CA LEU A 132 2.77 -0.56 -16.72
C LEU A 132 1.35 -0.54 -17.30
N ALA A 133 0.96 -1.58 -18.05
CA ALA A 133 -0.40 -1.71 -18.57
C ALA A 133 -1.43 -1.73 -17.43
N GLY A 134 -1.14 -2.46 -16.35
CA GLY A 134 -1.95 -2.48 -15.14
C GLY A 134 -2.08 -1.10 -14.50
N ILE A 135 -0.98 -0.36 -14.36
CA ILE A 135 -0.98 1.00 -13.79
C ILE A 135 -1.82 1.94 -14.64
N ILE A 136 -1.69 1.90 -15.97
CA ILE A 136 -2.52 2.70 -16.88
C ILE A 136 -4.00 2.39 -16.64
N GLY A 137 -4.37 1.10 -16.54
CA GLY A 137 -5.74 0.69 -16.22
C GLY A 137 -6.23 1.20 -14.87
N VAL A 138 -5.37 1.14 -13.83
CA VAL A 138 -5.70 1.70 -12.51
C VAL A 138 -5.90 3.21 -12.59
N VAL A 139 -5.01 3.96 -13.25
CA VAL A 139 -5.13 5.41 -13.41
C VAL A 139 -6.43 5.77 -14.12
N ALA A 140 -6.76 5.10 -15.22
CA ALA A 140 -8.01 5.31 -15.93
C ALA A 140 -9.24 5.08 -15.03
N MET A 141 -9.23 3.99 -14.24
CA MET A 141 -10.30 3.72 -13.29
C MET A 141 -10.39 4.75 -12.16
N ARG A 142 -9.25 5.25 -11.66
CA ARG A 142 -9.22 6.31 -10.64
C ARG A 142 -9.84 7.60 -11.16
N LEU A 143 -9.57 7.96 -12.42
CA LEU A 143 -10.20 9.12 -13.07
C LEU A 143 -11.73 8.94 -13.18
N ILE A 144 -12.20 7.76 -13.60
CA ILE A 144 -13.65 7.46 -13.66
C ILE A 144 -14.29 7.57 -12.28
N GLN A 145 -13.62 7.08 -11.23
CA GLN A 145 -14.11 7.15 -9.85
C GLN A 145 -14.16 8.58 -9.32
N LEU A 146 -13.20 9.43 -9.67
CA LEU A 146 -13.24 10.87 -9.34
C LEU A 146 -14.41 11.57 -10.03
N ILE A 147 -14.66 11.25 -11.30
CA ILE A 147 -15.86 11.71 -12.02
C ILE A 147 -17.13 11.22 -11.32
N GLY A 148 -17.14 9.99 -10.83
CA GLY A 148 -18.27 9.43 -10.11
C GLY A 148 -18.55 10.09 -8.77
N LEU A 149 -17.51 10.39 -8.00
CA LEU A 149 -17.62 11.17 -6.77
C LEU A 149 -18.22 12.55 -7.07
N TRP A 150 -17.70 13.23 -8.08
CA TRP A 150 -18.24 14.52 -8.52
C TRP A 150 -19.70 14.45 -8.96
N THR A 151 -20.04 13.43 -9.75
CA THR A 151 -21.40 13.20 -10.25
C THR A 151 -22.36 12.94 -9.09
N ALA A 152 -21.98 12.08 -8.15
CA ALA A 152 -22.77 11.76 -6.96
C ALA A 152 -23.01 13.01 -6.09
N LEU A 153 -21.96 13.81 -5.85
CA LEU A 153 -22.08 15.06 -5.09
C LEU A 153 -23.00 16.08 -5.77
N ARG A 154 -22.92 16.22 -7.10
CA ARG A 154 -23.79 17.12 -7.86
C ARG A 154 -25.24 16.65 -7.92
N ALA A 155 -25.47 15.34 -8.00
CA ALA A 155 -26.80 14.74 -8.05
C ALA A 155 -27.50 14.73 -6.68
N GLY A 156 -26.91 15.30 -5.64
CA GLY A 156 -27.48 15.32 -4.29
C GLY A 156 -27.50 13.94 -3.62
N ALA A 157 -26.56 13.05 -3.98
CA ALA A 157 -26.42 11.75 -3.34
C ALA A 157 -26.22 11.89 -1.83
N ASP A 158 -26.57 10.84 -1.09
CA ASP A 158 -26.41 10.81 0.36
C ASP A 158 -24.95 11.08 0.77
N ARG A 159 -24.74 12.26 1.37
CA ARG A 159 -23.43 12.73 1.81
C ARG A 159 -22.90 11.91 2.96
N ILE A 160 -23.78 11.36 3.81
CA ILE A 160 -23.39 10.52 4.93
C ILE A 160 -22.83 9.20 4.39
N GLY A 161 -23.55 8.55 3.48
CA GLY A 161 -23.06 7.36 2.79
C GLY A 161 -21.71 7.57 2.10
N LEU A 162 -21.54 8.67 1.36
CA LEU A 162 -20.24 9.01 0.74
C LEU A 162 -19.13 9.23 1.77
N ALA A 163 -19.42 9.90 2.89
CA ALA A 163 -18.47 10.11 3.97
C ALA A 163 -18.07 8.77 4.63
N LEU A 164 -19.03 7.87 4.86
CA LEU A 164 -18.76 6.53 5.42
C LEU A 164 -17.88 5.70 4.49
N LEU A 165 -18.12 5.74 3.18
CA LEU A 165 -17.27 5.09 2.18
C LEU A 165 -15.85 5.67 2.19
N ALA A 166 -15.70 6.98 2.31
CA ALA A 166 -14.39 7.63 2.42
C ALA A 166 -13.67 7.25 3.73
N VAL A 167 -14.38 7.25 4.86
CA VAL A 167 -13.84 6.81 6.15
C VAL A 167 -13.40 5.35 6.08
N TRP A 168 -14.16 4.49 5.42
CA TRP A 168 -13.78 3.10 5.21
C TRP A 168 -12.47 2.98 4.41
N VAL A 169 -12.35 3.71 3.29
CA VAL A 169 -11.10 3.76 2.50
C VAL A 169 -9.92 4.20 3.38
N CYS A 170 -10.09 5.31 4.11
CA CYS A 170 -9.07 5.84 5.02
C CYS A 170 -8.69 4.86 6.13
N TYR A 171 -9.68 4.18 6.72
CA TYR A 171 -9.47 3.16 7.74
C TYR A 171 -8.62 2.00 7.21
N ILE A 172 -8.97 1.45 6.04
CA ILE A 172 -8.21 0.35 5.45
C ILE A 172 -6.78 0.78 5.12
N LEU A 173 -6.58 1.99 4.56
CA LEU A 173 -5.23 2.52 4.31
C LEU A 173 -4.44 2.71 5.61
N ALA A 174 -5.08 3.18 6.69
CA ALA A 174 -4.44 3.36 7.99
C ALA A 174 -4.04 2.02 8.63
N VAL A 175 -4.89 1.00 8.52
CA VAL A 175 -4.65 -0.36 9.07
C VAL A 175 -3.54 -1.08 8.32
N ASN A 176 -3.49 -0.95 6.98
CA ASN A 176 -2.41 -1.52 6.16
C ASN A 176 -1.07 -0.84 6.44
N GLY A 177 -1.11 0.44 6.80
CA GLY A 177 0.04 1.25 7.14
C GLY A 177 1.05 1.37 6.00
N PRO A 178 2.37 1.24 6.27
CA PRO A 178 3.39 1.47 5.26
C PRO A 178 3.51 0.27 4.30
N VAL A 179 2.82 -0.83 4.59
CA VAL A 179 2.89 -2.05 3.79
C VAL A 179 1.97 -1.90 2.56
N GLY A 180 2.60 -1.78 1.40
CA GLY A 180 1.94 -1.76 0.09
C GLY A 180 1.90 -3.14 -0.56
N SER A 181 0.72 -3.58 -1.01
CA SER A 181 0.59 -4.73 -1.90
C SER A 181 -0.76 -4.68 -2.61
N PRO A 182 -0.87 -5.07 -3.90
CA PRO A 182 -2.16 -5.05 -4.59
C PRO A 182 -3.25 -5.88 -3.90
N LYS A 183 -2.91 -6.84 -3.03
CA LYS A 183 -3.90 -7.62 -2.26
C LYS A 183 -4.55 -6.82 -1.13
N TYR A 184 -3.85 -5.84 -0.57
CA TYR A 184 -4.35 -5.04 0.55
C TYR A 184 -5.34 -3.96 0.14
N ARG A 185 -5.53 -3.76 -1.17
CA ARG A 185 -6.54 -2.86 -1.72
C ARG A 185 -7.92 -3.52 -1.85
N LEU A 186 -8.02 -4.85 -1.74
CA LEU A 186 -9.28 -5.59 -1.95
C LEU A 186 -10.45 -5.07 -1.09
N PRO A 187 -10.27 -4.76 0.22
CA PRO A 187 -11.35 -4.21 1.03
C PRO A 187 -11.79 -2.80 0.60
N ILE A 188 -10.95 -2.09 -0.16
CA ILE A 188 -11.22 -0.74 -0.68
C ILE A 188 -12.00 -0.81 -2.00
N GLU A 189 -11.96 -1.93 -2.72
CA GLU A 189 -12.59 -2.06 -4.04
C GLU A 189 -14.11 -1.81 -4.04
N PRO A 190 -14.93 -2.29 -3.07
CA PRO A 190 -16.37 -2.05 -3.14
C PRO A 190 -16.77 -0.56 -3.14
N PRO A 191 -16.28 0.31 -2.23
CA PRO A 191 -16.47 1.76 -2.34
C PRO A 191 -16.05 2.33 -3.70
N LEU A 192 -14.91 1.88 -4.21
CA LEU A 192 -14.36 2.35 -5.48
C LEU A 192 -15.20 1.88 -6.68
N MET A 193 -15.82 0.71 -6.61
CA MET A 193 -16.74 0.22 -7.64
C MET A 193 -18.06 1.00 -7.65
N VAL A 194 -18.58 1.39 -6.48
CA VAL A 194 -19.75 2.29 -6.38
C VAL A 194 -19.44 3.62 -7.07
N LEU A 195 -18.30 4.24 -6.77
CA LEU A 195 -17.87 5.47 -7.43
C LEU A 195 -17.63 5.27 -8.93
N ALA A 196 -17.05 4.14 -9.35
CA ALA A 196 -16.89 3.85 -10.78
C ALA A 196 -18.23 3.77 -11.51
N GLY A 197 -19.24 3.13 -10.91
CA GLY A 197 -20.59 3.07 -11.47
C GLY A 197 -21.22 4.45 -11.63
N ALA A 198 -21.12 5.30 -10.59
CA ALA A 198 -21.55 6.70 -10.67
C ALA A 198 -20.80 7.49 -11.76
N GLY A 199 -19.50 7.22 -11.93
CA GLY A 199 -18.66 7.87 -12.95
C GLY A 199 -19.10 7.52 -14.37
N TRP A 200 -19.37 6.25 -14.62
CA TRP A 200 -19.92 5.81 -15.90
C TRP A 200 -21.30 6.40 -16.19
N HIS A 201 -22.15 6.52 -15.17
CA HIS A 201 -23.43 7.21 -15.31
C HIS A 201 -23.24 8.69 -15.69
N GLY A 202 -22.36 9.42 -14.98
CA GLY A 202 -22.05 10.82 -15.27
C GLY A 202 -21.45 11.04 -16.67
N LEU A 203 -20.56 10.16 -17.12
CA LEU A 203 -20.00 10.21 -18.47
C LEU A 203 -21.07 10.04 -19.56
N ARG A 204 -22.13 9.26 -19.30
CA ARG A 204 -23.25 9.08 -20.24
C ARG A 204 -24.16 10.29 -20.29
N THR A 205 -24.43 10.93 -19.14
CA THR A 205 -25.31 12.10 -19.08
C THR A 205 -24.66 13.34 -19.69
N ILE A 206 -23.34 13.52 -19.53
CA ILE A 206 -22.58 14.59 -20.22
C ILE A 206 -22.61 14.45 -21.75
N ARG A 207 -22.68 13.21 -22.26
CA ARG A 207 -22.68 12.92 -23.71
C ARG A 207 -24.04 13.08 -24.37
N ARG A 208 -25.15 13.17 -23.61
CA ARG A 208 -26.48 13.40 -24.19
C ARG A 208 -26.75 14.90 -24.28
N PRO A 209 -27.06 15.46 -25.47
CA PRO A 209 -27.46 16.85 -25.56
C PRO A 209 -28.79 17.06 -24.81
N PRO A 210 -29.00 18.25 -24.20
CA PRO A 210 -30.26 18.55 -23.55
C PRO A 210 -31.37 18.58 -24.61
N GLY A 211 -32.26 17.59 -24.59
CA GLY A 211 -33.46 17.54 -25.45
C GLY A 211 -33.61 16.33 -26.38
N ALA A 212 -32.84 15.25 -26.21
CA ALA A 212 -33.02 13.98 -26.94
C ALA A 212 -33.61 12.88 -26.05
#